data_AF-A0A9D5W7A6-F1
#
_entry.id   AF-A0A9D5W7A6-F1
#
_cell.length_a   1.000
_cell.length_b   1.000
_cell.length_c   1.000
_cell.angle_alpha   90.00
_cell.angle_beta   90.00
_cell.angle_gamma   90.00
#
_symmetry.space_group_name_H-M   'P 1'
#
loop_
_entity.id
_entity.type
_entity.pdbx_description
1 polymer ?
#
loop_
_entity_poly.entity_id
_entity_poly.type
_entity_poly.pdbx_seq_one_letter_code
_entity_poly.pdbx_strand_id
1 'polypeptide(L)'
;MCDFASKDATIVIRHLLCRIKETVAEEAKRSKYIRQLEVLSQLRGLHENVCKEVNEMALVYDIEKDVRYRQGIEKGKFEGKLEGLLEGINLSLDIKFGAEGVSLMNTLHNINNIEKLEKIKNIIKDAASVEELKNKVIMNGK
;
A
#
# COMPACT_ATOMS: atom_id res chain seq x y z
N MET A 1 8.73 -34.00 9.55
CA MET A 1 8.41 -32.56 9.44
C MET A 1 9.37 -31.85 10.37
N CYS A 2 10.25 -30.97 9.87
CA CYS A 2 11.21 -30.31 10.76
C CYS A 2 10.55 -29.11 11.42
N ASP A 3 10.18 -29.28 12.70
CA ASP A 3 9.85 -28.19 13.60
C ASP A 3 11.17 -27.52 14.00
N PHE A 4 11.55 -26.48 13.26
CA PHE A 4 12.63 -25.62 13.70
C PHE A 4 12.12 -24.77 14.86
N ALA A 5 12.60 -25.03 16.07
CA ALA A 5 12.48 -24.06 17.15
C ALA A 5 13.05 -22.72 16.64
N SER A 6 12.39 -21.61 16.97
CA SER A 6 12.61 -20.28 16.36
C SER A 6 14.08 -19.81 16.34
N LYS A 7 14.93 -20.28 17.26
CA LYS A 7 16.39 -20.01 17.26
C LYS A 7 17.17 -20.81 16.22
N ASP A 8 16.77 -22.05 15.91
CA ASP A 8 17.44 -22.89 14.92
C ASP A 8 17.13 -22.43 13.49
N ALA A 9 15.91 -21.93 13.26
CA ALA A 9 15.50 -21.41 11.96
C ALA A 9 16.39 -20.24 11.51
N THR A 10 16.69 -19.30 12.42
CA THR A 10 17.53 -18.13 12.13
C THR A 10 18.96 -18.51 11.74
N ILE A 11 19.54 -19.51 12.42
CA ILE A 11 20.90 -20.01 12.12
C ILE A 11 20.94 -20.63 10.73
N VAL A 12 19.94 -21.44 10.38
CA VAL A 12 19.83 -22.07 9.06
C VAL A 12 19.64 -21.02 7.97
N ILE A 13 18.81 -20.00 8.21
CA ILE A 13 18.59 -18.89 7.27
C ILE A 13 19.89 -18.12 7.00
N ARG A 14 20.64 -17.74 8.03
CA ARG A 14 21.97 -17.10 7.88
C ARG A 14 22.91 -17.95 7.03
N HIS A 15 22.99 -19.25 7.34
CA HIS A 15 23.87 -20.14 6.59
C HIS A 15 23.48 -20.23 5.11
N LEU A 16 22.18 -20.30 4.80
CA LEU A 16 21.67 -20.29 3.42
C LEU A 16 21.98 -18.97 2.71
N LEU A 17 21.78 -17.82 3.37
CA LEU A 17 22.06 -16.50 2.82
C LEU A 17 23.56 -16.30 2.56
N CYS A 18 24.44 -16.71 3.48
CA CYS A 18 25.89 -16.72 3.26
C CYS A 18 26.27 -17.56 2.05
N ARG A 19 25.74 -18.78 1.94
CA ARG A 19 26.00 -19.65 0.79
C ARG A 19 25.53 -19.01 -0.52
N ILE A 20 24.35 -18.41 -0.56
CA ILE A 20 23.88 -17.69 -1.76
C ILE A 20 24.84 -16.54 -2.10
N LYS A 21 25.31 -15.79 -1.09
CA LYS A 21 26.24 -14.68 -1.28
C LYS A 21 27.59 -15.12 -1.85
N GLU A 22 28.12 -16.24 -1.39
CA GLU A 22 29.41 -16.81 -1.78
C GLU A 22 29.35 -17.55 -3.12
N THR A 23 28.24 -18.24 -3.41
CA THR A 23 28.12 -19.10 -4.59
C THR A 23 27.67 -18.34 -5.84
N VAL A 24 26.90 -17.26 -5.68
CA VAL A 24 26.29 -16.54 -6.81
C VAL A 24 26.92 -15.15 -6.92
N ALA A 25 27.92 -15.00 -7.78
CA ALA A 25 28.61 -13.73 -8.01
C ALA A 25 27.69 -12.68 -8.63
N GLU A 26 26.85 -13.08 -9.59
CA GLU A 26 25.96 -12.20 -10.35
C GLU A 26 24.76 -11.70 -9.53
N GLU A 27 24.62 -10.39 -9.41
CA GLU A 27 23.61 -9.72 -8.59
C GLU A 27 22.18 -10.08 -9.00
N ALA A 28 21.88 -10.10 -10.30
CA ALA A 28 20.54 -10.46 -10.80
C ALA A 28 20.11 -11.89 -10.43
N LYS A 29 21.05 -12.84 -10.47
CA LYS A 29 20.80 -14.24 -10.05
C LYS A 29 20.67 -14.35 -8.53
N ARG A 30 21.46 -13.57 -7.78
CA ARG A 30 21.40 -13.49 -6.32
C ARG A 30 20.01 -13.04 -5.85
N SER A 31 19.48 -11.97 -6.47
CA SER A 31 18.13 -11.47 -6.20
C SER A 31 17.05 -12.52 -6.48
N LYS A 32 17.21 -13.34 -7.54
CA LYS A 32 16.28 -14.44 -7.83
C LYS A 32 16.25 -15.48 -6.70
N TYR A 33 17.40 -15.92 -6.20
CA TYR A 33 17.48 -16.98 -5.17
C TYR A 33 17.03 -16.48 -3.80
N ILE A 34 17.38 -15.24 -3.42
CA ILE A 34 16.89 -14.63 -2.17
C ILE A 34 15.36 -14.55 -2.20
N ARG A 35 14.79 -14.12 -3.33
CA ARG A 35 13.32 -14.07 -3.50
C ARG A 35 12.66 -15.44 -3.41
N GLN A 36 13.26 -16.47 -4.00
CA GLN A 36 12.76 -17.85 -3.87
C GLN A 36 12.78 -18.31 -2.41
N LEU A 37 13.84 -17.99 -1.67
CA LEU A 37 13.94 -18.31 -0.24
C LEU A 37 12.87 -17.58 0.57
N GLU A 38 12.60 -16.30 0.30
CA GLU A 38 11.55 -15.53 0.98
C GLU A 38 10.16 -16.11 0.74
N VAL A 39 9.80 -16.40 -0.52
CA VAL A 39 8.50 -17.00 -0.87
C VAL A 39 8.33 -18.37 -0.20
N LEU A 40 9.37 -19.21 -0.21
CA LEU A 40 9.32 -20.52 0.47
C LEU A 40 9.25 -20.38 1.99
N SER A 41 9.82 -19.31 2.55
CA SER A 41 9.79 -19.03 3.99
C SER A 41 8.44 -18.48 4.44
N GLN A 42 7.73 -17.74 3.58
CA GLN A 42 6.33 -17.34 3.80
C GLN A 42 5.43 -18.56 4.01
N LEU A 43 5.61 -19.62 3.22
CA LEU A 43 4.84 -20.87 3.35
C LEU A 43 5.07 -21.60 4.69
N ARG A 44 6.11 -21.24 5.44
CA ARG A 44 6.48 -21.85 6.72
C ARG A 44 6.34 -20.89 7.90
N GLY A 45 5.79 -19.69 7.70
CA GLY A 45 5.70 -18.66 8.75
C GLY A 45 7.05 -18.09 9.21
N LEU A 46 8.13 -18.28 8.45
CA LEU A 46 9.50 -17.86 8.80
C LEU A 46 9.93 -16.55 8.08
N HIS A 47 9.01 -15.91 7.36
CA HIS A 47 9.30 -14.75 6.53
C HIS A 47 9.93 -13.58 7.30
N GLU A 48 9.42 -13.28 8.49
CA GLU A 48 9.95 -12.19 9.33
C GLU A 48 11.41 -12.42 9.74
N ASN A 49 11.78 -13.68 10.03
CA ASN A 49 13.15 -14.02 10.39
C ASN A 49 14.08 -13.85 9.18
N VAL A 50 13.64 -14.21 7.98
CA VAL A 50 14.41 -14.00 6.75
C VAL A 50 14.61 -12.52 6.46
N CYS A 51 13.56 -11.71 6.52
CA CYS A 51 13.69 -10.27 6.23
C CYS A 51 14.61 -9.57 7.24
N LYS A 52 14.55 -9.94 8.53
CA LYS A 52 15.46 -9.41 9.55
C LYS A 52 16.92 -9.76 9.23
N GLU A 53 17.19 -11.02 8.93
CA GLU A 53 18.55 -11.50 8.63
C GLU A 53 19.13 -10.89 7.34
N VAL A 54 18.31 -10.75 6.29
CA VAL A 54 18.72 -10.11 5.03
C VAL A 54 19.14 -8.65 5.27
N ASN A 55 18.39 -7.91 6.10
CA ASN A 55 18.69 -6.53 6.46
C ASN A 55 19.92 -6.42 7.38
N GLU A 56 20.03 -7.25 8.42
CA GLU A 56 21.19 -7.27 9.34
C GLU A 56 22.49 -7.59 8.60
N MET A 57 22.43 -8.50 7.61
CA MET A 57 23.57 -8.87 6.78
C MET A 57 23.89 -7.84 5.68
N ALA A 58 23.15 -6.73 5.59
CA ALA A 58 23.27 -5.69 4.57
C ALA A 58 23.37 -6.28 3.15
N LEU A 59 22.57 -7.31 2.86
CA LEU A 59 22.55 -7.90 1.53
C LEU A 59 21.90 -6.89 0.59
N VAL A 60 22.73 -6.23 -0.22
CA VAL A 60 22.26 -5.30 -1.24
C VAL A 60 21.51 -6.09 -2.30
N TYR A 61 20.19 -5.95 -2.29
CA TYR A 61 19.33 -6.38 -3.38
C TYR A 61 18.30 -5.28 -3.65
N ASP A 62 18.11 -4.97 -4.92
CA ASP A 62 17.20 -3.93 -5.36
C ASP A 62 15.74 -4.42 -5.30
N ILE A 63 15.09 -4.17 -4.15
CA ILE A 63 13.68 -4.49 -3.92
C ILE A 63 12.75 -3.71 -4.85
N GLU A 64 13.17 -2.57 -5.40
CA GLU A 64 12.33 -1.73 -6.25
C GLU A 64 12.01 -2.39 -7.61
N LYS A 65 12.89 -3.31 -8.05
CA LYS A 65 12.62 -4.15 -9.23
C LYS A 65 11.56 -5.21 -8.97
N ASP A 66 11.26 -5.51 -7.70
CA ASP A 66 10.28 -6.52 -7.34
C ASP A 66 8.86 -6.11 -7.79
N VAL A 67 8.22 -6.99 -8.56
CA VAL A 67 6.84 -6.80 -9.04
C VAL A 67 5.84 -6.61 -7.90
N ARG A 68 5.99 -7.32 -6.78
CA ARG A 68 5.10 -7.22 -5.61
C ARG A 68 5.35 -5.94 -4.83
N TYR A 69 6.60 -5.52 -4.72
CA TYR A 69 6.93 -4.20 -4.17
C TYR A 69 6.27 -3.08 -4.99
N ARG A 70 6.41 -3.12 -6.32
CA ARG A 70 5.76 -2.14 -7.21
C ARG A 70 4.24 -2.16 -7.10
N GLN A 71 3.62 -3.34 -7.02
CA GLN A 71 2.17 -3.47 -6.78
C GLN A 71 1.76 -2.84 -5.43
N GLY A 72 2.55 -3.06 -4.38
CA GLY A 72 2.32 -2.44 -3.07
C GLY A 72 2.41 -0.92 -3.12
N ILE A 73 3.42 -0.38 -3.80
CA ILE A 73 3.58 1.07 -4.01
C ILE A 73 2.43 1.65 -4.84
N GLU A 74 2.00 1.00 -5.92
CA GLU A 74 0.85 1.45 -6.72
C GLU A 74 -0.43 1.46 -5.90
N LYS A 75 -0.69 0.39 -5.14
CA LYS A 75 -1.85 0.32 -4.24
C LYS A 75 -1.80 1.41 -3.17
N GLY A 76 -0.65 1.61 -2.52
CA GLY A 76 -0.48 2.65 -1.51
C GLY A 76 -0.64 4.06 -2.07
N LYS A 77 -0.15 4.32 -3.29
CA LYS A 77 -0.38 5.61 -3.98
C LYS A 77 -1.86 5.83 -4.30
N PHE A 78 -2.57 4.79 -4.72
CA PHE A 78 -4.00 4.85 -4.98
C PHE A 78 -4.79 5.14 -3.70
N GLU A 79 -4.54 4.37 -2.64
CA GLU A 79 -5.20 4.55 -1.32
C GLU A 79 -4.91 5.93 -0.74
N GLY A 80 -3.64 6.38 -0.74
CA GLY A 80 -3.28 7.71 -0.26
C GLY A 80 -3.88 8.85 -1.08
N LYS A 81 -4.00 8.71 -2.42
CA LYS A 81 -4.70 9.70 -3.26
C LYS A 81 -6.20 9.75 -2.92
N LEU A 82 -6.82 8.60 -2.65
CA LEU A 82 -8.22 8.49 -2.31
C LEU A 82 -8.52 9.12 -0.94
N GLU A 83 -7.72 8.77 0.08
CA GLU A 83 -7.83 9.34 1.43
C GLU A 83 -7.64 10.85 1.43
N GLY A 84 -6.55 11.36 0.81
CA GLY A 84 -6.29 12.79 0.75
C GLY A 84 -7.35 13.58 -0.04
N LEU A 85 -7.97 12.95 -1.05
CA LEU A 85 -9.06 13.58 -1.79
C LEU A 85 -10.34 13.65 -0.96
N LEU A 86 -10.67 12.60 -0.20
CA LEU A 86 -11.81 12.60 0.73
C LEU A 86 -11.61 13.63 1.85
N GLU A 87 -10.43 13.68 2.45
CA GLU A 87 -10.10 14.69 3.47
C GLU A 87 -10.22 16.11 2.91
N GLY A 88 -9.69 16.36 1.71
CA GLY A 88 -9.78 17.67 1.06
C GLY A 88 -11.22 18.07 0.72
N ILE A 89 -12.06 17.11 0.34
CA ILE A 89 -13.50 17.31 0.13
C ILE A 89 -14.18 17.67 1.45
N ASN A 90 -13.91 16.90 2.51
CA ASN A 90 -14.48 17.13 3.83
C ASN A 90 -14.13 18.53 4.35
N LEU A 91 -12.85 18.91 4.28
CA LEU A 91 -12.40 20.24 4.65
C LEU A 91 -13.08 21.34 3.81
N SER A 92 -13.22 21.13 2.50
CA SER A 92 -13.87 22.11 1.62
C SER A 92 -15.36 22.28 1.97
N LEU A 93 -16.04 21.18 2.30
CA LEU A 93 -17.43 21.20 2.73
C LEU A 93 -17.59 21.90 4.08
N ASP A 94 -16.69 21.63 5.02
CA ASP A 94 -16.69 22.29 6.34
C ASP A 94 -16.45 23.79 6.22
N ILE A 95 -15.45 24.22 5.44
CA ILE A 95 -15.15 25.64 5.22
C ILE A 95 -16.32 26.37 4.56
N LYS A 96 -16.98 25.75 3.58
CA LYS A 96 -17.96 26.44 2.72
C LYS A 96 -19.39 26.35 3.24
N PHE A 97 -19.73 25.25 3.90
CA PHE A 97 -21.10 24.91 4.29
C PHE A 97 -21.24 24.51 5.76
N GLY A 98 -20.14 24.46 6.53
CA GLY A 98 -20.14 24.07 7.93
C GLY A 98 -20.74 22.68 8.17
N ALA A 99 -21.45 22.53 9.29
CA ALA A 99 -22.02 21.25 9.74
C ALA A 99 -22.97 20.58 8.72
N GLU A 100 -23.68 21.38 7.91
CA GLU A 100 -24.57 20.85 6.86
C GLU A 100 -23.79 20.21 5.71
N GLY A 101 -22.62 20.77 5.38
CA GLY A 101 -21.69 20.20 4.40
C GLY A 101 -21.05 18.91 4.89
N VAL A 102 -20.59 18.88 6.14
CA VAL A 102 -19.95 17.69 6.73
C VAL A 102 -20.92 16.51 6.79
N SER A 103 -22.22 16.75 7.01
CA SER A 103 -23.25 15.71 7.01
C SER A 103 -23.35 14.95 5.68
N LEU A 104 -22.95 15.58 4.56
CA LEU A 104 -22.89 14.92 3.25
C LEU A 104 -21.71 13.97 3.10
N MET A 105 -20.70 14.06 3.97
CA MET A 105 -19.54 13.18 3.88
C MET A 105 -19.92 11.70 4.09
N ASN A 106 -20.98 11.44 4.87
CA ASN A 106 -21.51 10.10 5.09
C ASN A 106 -21.99 9.43 3.78
N THR A 107 -22.45 10.19 2.78
CA THR A 107 -22.85 9.63 1.48
C THR A 107 -21.66 9.49 0.53
N LEU A 108 -20.64 10.32 0.69
CA LEU A 108 -19.43 10.35 -0.14
C LEU A 108 -18.39 9.28 0.25
N HIS A 109 -18.37 8.85 1.51
CA HIS A 109 -17.40 7.85 2.01
C HIS A 109 -17.47 6.50 1.28
N ASN A 110 -18.60 6.19 0.62
CA ASN A 110 -18.76 4.95 -0.15
C ASN A 110 -18.20 5.04 -1.58
N ILE A 111 -17.73 6.21 -2.02
CA ILE A 111 -17.25 6.41 -3.40
C ILE A 111 -15.76 6.11 -3.47
N ASN A 112 -15.41 4.87 -3.84
CA ASN A 112 -14.02 4.45 -4.01
C ASN A 112 -13.45 4.74 -5.41
N ASN A 113 -13.91 5.82 -6.06
CA ASN A 113 -13.50 6.19 -7.42
C ASN A 113 -12.94 7.61 -7.44
N ILE A 114 -11.64 7.72 -7.71
CA ILE A 114 -10.89 8.98 -7.72
C ILE A 114 -11.47 9.97 -8.74
N GLU A 115 -11.86 9.54 -9.93
CA GLU A 115 -12.43 10.44 -10.95
C GLU A 115 -13.78 11.00 -10.52
N LYS A 116 -14.63 10.18 -9.90
CA LYS A 116 -15.91 10.63 -9.34
C LYS A 116 -15.68 11.65 -8.23
N LEU A 117 -14.74 11.38 -7.33
CA LEU A 117 -14.37 12.30 -6.25
C LEU A 117 -13.78 13.61 -6.77
N GLU A 118 -12.96 13.59 -7.83
CA GLU A 118 -12.43 14.82 -8.44
C GLU A 118 -13.55 15.67 -9.05
N LYS A 119 -14.53 15.04 -9.71
CA LYS A 119 -15.72 15.75 -10.21
C LYS A 119 -16.51 16.39 -9.06
N ILE A 120 -16.71 15.65 -7.97
CA ILE A 120 -17.39 16.16 -6.77
C ILE A 120 -16.63 17.34 -6.17
N LYS A 121 -15.31 17.26 -6.06
CA LYS A 121 -14.46 18.37 -5.61
C LYS A 121 -14.66 19.64 -6.45
N ASN A 122 -14.76 19.51 -7.77
CA ASN A 122 -15.03 20.67 -8.65
C ASN A 122 -16.44 21.22 -8.45
N ILE A 123 -17.45 20.34 -8.32
CA ILE A 123 -18.83 20.74 -8.02
C ILE A 123 -18.89 21.51 -6.68
N ILE A 124 -18.14 21.08 -5.66
CA ILE A 124 -18.06 21.78 -4.35
C ILE A 124 -17.52 23.20 -4.51
N LYS A 125 -16.52 23.40 -5.39
CA LYS A 125 -15.98 24.74 -5.65
C LYS A 125 -17.00 25.67 -6.27
N ASP A 126 -17.81 25.16 -7.20
CA ASP A 126 -18.76 25.98 -7.96
C ASP A 126 -20.12 26.14 -7.27
N ALA A 127 -20.55 25.19 -6.44
CA ALA A 127 -21.89 25.19 -5.84
C ALA A 127 -22.07 26.35 -4.84
N ALA A 128 -23.17 27.10 -4.97
CA ALA A 128 -23.46 28.22 -4.06
C ALA A 128 -24.17 27.78 -2.76
N SER A 129 -24.79 26.60 -2.75
CA SER A 129 -25.52 26.05 -1.61
C SER A 129 -25.40 24.53 -1.46
N VAL A 130 -25.70 24.03 -0.25
CA VAL A 130 -25.71 22.59 0.08
C VAL A 130 -26.77 21.83 -0.73
N GLU A 131 -27.92 22.47 -1.02
CA GLU A 131 -29.00 21.86 -1.81
C GLU A 131 -28.61 21.69 -3.28
N GLU A 132 -27.94 22.68 -3.87
CA GLU A 132 -27.42 22.58 -5.23
C GLU A 132 -26.38 21.46 -5.34
N LEU A 133 -25.54 21.33 -4.30
CA LEU A 133 -24.55 20.27 -4.21
C LEU A 133 -25.20 18.89 -4.13
N LYS A 134 -26.19 18.72 -3.24
CA LYS A 134 -26.96 17.47 -3.11
C LYS A 134 -27.56 17.04 -4.46
N ASN A 135 -28.20 17.95 -5.17
CA ASN A 135 -28.82 17.66 -6.46
C ASN A 135 -27.77 17.23 -7.51
N LYS A 136 -26.63 17.93 -7.60
CA LYS A 136 -25.56 17.61 -8.56
C LYS A 136 -24.79 16.33 -8.22
N VAL A 137 -24.65 16.00 -6.94
CA VAL A 137 -24.00 14.77 -6.47
C VAL A 137 -24.90 13.56 -6.70
N ILE A 138 -26.22 13.67 -6.47
CA ILE A 138 -27.19 12.60 -6.72
C ILE A 138 -27.29 12.28 -8.22
N MET A 139 -27.24 13.30 -9.09
CA MET A 139 -27.29 13.13 -10.55
C MET A 139 -26.05 12.45 -11.15
N ASN A 140 -24.88 12.56 -10.49
CA ASN A 140 -23.62 11.96 -10.92
C ASN A 140 -23.19 10.75 -10.07
N GLY A 141 -24.00 10.37 -9.07
CA GLY A 141 -23.70 9.37 -8.05
C GLY A 141 -24.07 7.93 -8.41
N LYS A 142 -24.83 7.70 -9.49
CA LYS A 142 -25.00 6.36 -10.10
C LYS A 142 -23.90 6.11 -11.11
#